data_AF-A0A524B242-F1
#
_entry.id   AF-A0A524B242-F1
#
_cell.length_a   1.000
_cell.length_b   1.000
_cell.length_c   1.000
_cell.angle_alpha   90.00
_cell.angle_beta   90.00
_cell.angle_gamma   90.00
#
_symmetry.space_group_name_H-M   'P 1'
#
loop_
_entity.id
_entity.type
_entity.pdbx_description
1 polymer ?
#
loop_
_entity_poly.entity_id
_entity_poly.type
_entity_poly.pdbx_seq_one_letter_code
_entity_poly.pdbx_strand_id
1 'polypeptide(L)'
;MVADAVGDDRNTRQVAHDSPRYEVATVHDGHWGRFPLAAAAVTLGAWASDWVVDGRVQTGRSIVVVLAVIVVALASAAVLASRDRSAMFVALLSIVAFGRGVVEWSATPASTGRVAVVATLADDPDPSERGTHAVFEIDGRRVDAWLYGRMARRIERVSAGERVLVTGRVVESSRPRRDLLRHIVGRIRVDDIVVTGRSAGHLHRSVNRLRNVLADGASSLPDDRRDLLTGLLYGDDRRLDRDVVDEFRRAGLAHLTAVSGQNVAYVMAVFAPLLGRMRRRTRIASSIGVLAVFVILTRAEPSVVRAALMAGTALVLPRTSTRSLRALSSAVVVGVIVDPFLVWSVGWWLSVSGCAGLVVVSPLVERALGGGRVASFVAPTIGAQVTVLPVSAAVFGWPDAIGIVTNLIAGPIAGAVMLIGLPIVLVAALVPDTIGSILVLPVDLGVRAVAAVASRGARAGLPTWLDVMAPLFVVTLLLIRSPRAHLTRVATLSRGTLPRSRIR
;
A
#
# COMPACT_ATOMS: atom_id res chain seq x y z
N MET A 1 17.40 51.39 5.08
CA MET A 1 18.38 51.61 3.99
C MET A 1 18.41 50.33 3.18
N VAL A 2 17.81 50.20 2.02
CA VAL A 2 17.48 51.18 0.98
C VAL A 2 16.16 50.75 0.35
N ALA A 3 15.24 51.71 0.25
CA ALA A 3 14.08 51.66 -0.65
C ALA A 3 14.50 52.15 -2.05
N ASP A 4 13.68 51.82 -3.04
CA ASP A 4 13.55 52.45 -4.36
C ASP A 4 14.56 52.11 -5.47
N ALA A 5 14.09 51.26 -6.39
CA ALA A 5 14.20 51.50 -7.83
C ALA A 5 12.99 50.87 -8.56
N VAL A 6 11.99 51.72 -8.78
CA VAL A 6 10.86 51.65 -9.73
C VAL A 6 11.33 51.16 -11.12
N GLY A 7 10.60 50.42 -11.96
CA GLY A 7 9.25 49.89 -11.97
C GLY A 7 8.98 49.33 -13.39
N ASP A 8 8.16 48.28 -13.51
CA ASP A 8 7.26 48.12 -14.64
C ASP A 8 6.08 47.23 -14.22
N ASP A 9 4.90 47.83 -14.33
CA ASP A 9 3.68 47.55 -13.61
C ASP A 9 2.71 46.78 -14.50
N ARG A 10 3.09 45.54 -14.89
CA ARG A 10 2.22 44.65 -15.68
C ARG A 10 2.21 43.17 -15.29
N ASN A 11 3.08 42.71 -14.38
CA ASN A 11 3.24 41.26 -14.12
C ASN A 11 2.67 40.76 -12.77
N THR A 12 2.17 41.65 -11.92
CA THR A 12 1.66 41.33 -10.57
C THR A 12 0.16 41.04 -10.50
N ARG A 13 -0.58 41.16 -11.61
CA ARG A 13 -2.00 40.74 -11.69
C ARG A 13 -2.21 39.32 -12.23
N GLN A 14 -1.16 38.63 -12.69
CA GLN A 14 -1.29 37.29 -13.29
C GLN A 14 -1.00 36.12 -12.32
N VAL A 15 -0.49 36.38 -11.11
CA VAL A 15 0.00 35.33 -10.19
C VAL A 15 -0.97 35.02 -9.04
N ALA A 16 -2.10 35.73 -8.93
CA ALA A 16 -3.07 35.54 -7.85
C ALA A 16 -4.25 34.59 -8.17
N HIS A 17 -4.23 33.89 -9.30
CA HIS A 17 -5.36 33.05 -9.73
C HIS A 17 -5.02 31.65 -10.26
N ASP A 18 -3.91 31.06 -9.82
CA ASP A 18 -3.61 29.63 -10.07
C ASP A 18 -3.78 28.80 -8.79
N SER A 19 -5.01 28.76 -8.27
CA SER A 19 -5.45 27.59 -7.51
C SER A 19 -5.53 26.41 -8.50
N PRO A 20 -5.04 25.20 -8.15
CA PRO A 20 -5.12 24.06 -9.03
C PRO A 20 -6.60 23.74 -9.26
N ARG A 21 -7.15 24.22 -10.39
CA ARG A 21 -8.48 23.86 -10.82
C ARG A 21 -8.44 22.38 -11.15
N TYR A 22 -8.91 21.56 -10.22
CA TYR A 22 -9.29 20.17 -10.48
C TYR A 22 -10.52 20.20 -11.39
N GLU A 23 -10.28 20.35 -12.68
CA GLU A 23 -11.30 20.16 -13.71
C GLU A 23 -11.79 18.71 -13.61
N VAL A 24 -13.10 18.51 -13.45
CA VAL A 24 -13.67 17.16 -13.40
C VAL A 24 -13.37 16.52 -14.73
N ALA A 25 -12.76 15.34 -14.71
CA ALA A 25 -12.82 14.47 -15.86
C ALA A 25 -14.29 14.15 -16.14
N THR A 26 -14.92 14.90 -17.03
CA THR A 26 -16.19 14.50 -17.64
C THR A 26 -15.91 13.20 -18.41
N VAL A 27 -16.65 12.15 -18.08
CA VAL A 27 -16.50 10.78 -18.59
C VAL A 27 -17.01 10.69 -20.05
N HIS A 28 -16.64 11.63 -20.92
CA HIS A 28 -17.30 11.81 -22.22
C HIS A 28 -16.42 11.77 -23.46
N ASP A 29 -15.14 11.47 -23.34
CA ASP A 29 -14.30 11.24 -24.52
C ASP A 29 -13.93 9.74 -24.65
N GLY A 30 -14.24 9.14 -25.81
CA GLY A 30 -14.34 7.69 -26.06
C GLY A 30 -13.06 6.84 -25.89
N HIS A 31 -11.94 7.41 -25.48
CA HIS A 31 -10.70 6.68 -25.17
C HIS A 31 -10.46 6.51 -23.65
N TRP A 32 -11.13 7.29 -22.79
CA TRP A 32 -10.78 7.39 -21.37
C TRP A 32 -11.45 6.35 -20.47
N GLY A 33 -12.62 5.82 -20.85
CA GLY A 33 -13.30 4.74 -20.12
C GLY A 33 -12.54 3.40 -20.12
N ARG A 34 -11.46 3.28 -20.88
CA ARG A 34 -10.81 2.00 -21.19
C ARG A 34 -9.69 1.59 -20.23
N PHE A 35 -9.08 2.52 -19.51
CA PHE A 35 -8.05 2.20 -18.50
C PHE A 35 -8.64 1.49 -17.27
N PRO A 36 -9.77 1.95 -16.70
CA PRO A 36 -10.47 1.19 -15.66
C PRO A 36 -10.95 -0.17 -16.16
N LEU A 37 -11.43 -0.25 -17.41
CA LEU A 37 -11.81 -1.53 -18.04
C LEU A 37 -10.63 -2.48 -18.18
N ALA A 38 -9.45 -1.98 -18.55
CA ALA A 38 -8.23 -2.76 -18.63
C ALA A 38 -7.82 -3.33 -17.26
N ALA A 39 -7.84 -2.49 -16.23
CA ALA A 39 -7.57 -2.91 -14.86
C ALA A 39 -8.58 -3.97 -14.39
N ALA A 40 -9.87 -3.79 -14.68
CA ALA A 40 -10.91 -4.76 -14.36
C ALA A 40 -10.71 -6.09 -15.10
N ALA A 41 -10.46 -6.06 -16.41
CA ALA A 41 -10.24 -7.26 -17.22
C ALA A 41 -9.01 -8.06 -16.76
N VAL A 42 -7.90 -7.39 -16.49
CA VAL A 42 -6.66 -8.01 -15.97
C VAL A 42 -6.90 -8.62 -14.59
N THR A 43 -7.63 -7.92 -13.72
CA THR A 43 -8.01 -8.43 -12.40
C THR A 43 -8.89 -9.68 -12.50
N LEU A 44 -9.88 -9.67 -13.40
CA LEU A 44 -10.74 -10.83 -13.65
C LEU A 44 -9.96 -12.01 -14.24
N GLY A 45 -9.00 -11.76 -15.13
CA GLY A 45 -8.11 -12.79 -15.67
C GLY A 45 -7.28 -13.47 -14.58
N ALA A 46 -6.61 -12.70 -13.72
CA ALA A 46 -5.87 -13.27 -12.59
C ALA A 46 -6.80 -13.98 -11.58
N TRP A 47 -8.00 -13.44 -11.30
CA TRP A 47 -8.99 -14.09 -10.45
C TRP A 47 -9.44 -15.45 -11.00
N ALA A 48 -9.70 -15.53 -12.30
CA ALA A 48 -10.13 -16.76 -12.96
C ALA A 48 -9.08 -17.89 -12.91
N SER A 49 -7.79 -17.55 -12.78
CA SER A 49 -6.71 -18.55 -12.72
C SER A 49 -6.80 -19.49 -11.51
N ASP A 50 -7.28 -18.98 -10.36
CA ASP A 50 -7.48 -19.76 -9.13
C ASP A 50 -8.46 -20.93 -9.34
N TRP A 51 -9.55 -20.66 -10.06
CA TRP A 51 -10.60 -21.62 -10.34
C TRP A 51 -10.15 -22.81 -11.20
N VAL A 52 -9.05 -22.65 -11.93
CA VAL A 52 -8.49 -23.69 -12.82
C VAL A 52 -7.58 -24.65 -12.06
N VAL A 53 -6.84 -24.18 -11.06
CA VAL A 53 -5.82 -24.99 -10.36
C VAL A 53 -6.34 -25.67 -9.09
N ASP A 54 -7.32 -25.09 -8.38
CA ASP A 54 -7.72 -25.55 -7.03
C ASP A 54 -8.43 -26.93 -7.00
N GLY A 55 -8.61 -27.65 -8.12
CA GLY A 55 -8.76 -29.13 -8.23
C GLY A 55 -9.79 -29.90 -7.36
N ARG A 56 -10.51 -29.26 -6.43
CA ARG A 56 -11.32 -29.88 -5.37
C ARG A 56 -12.80 -29.67 -5.58
N VAL A 57 -13.29 -29.94 -6.80
CA VAL A 57 -14.71 -29.82 -7.08
C VAL A 57 -15.13 -30.97 -7.97
N GLN A 58 -15.49 -32.06 -7.32
CA GLN A 58 -16.07 -33.23 -7.96
C GLN A 58 -17.41 -32.84 -8.60
N THR A 59 -17.52 -33.15 -9.89
CA THR A 59 -18.74 -33.50 -10.64
C THR A 59 -19.67 -32.42 -11.21
N GLY A 60 -19.56 -31.13 -10.87
CA GLY A 60 -20.48 -30.09 -11.41
C GLY A 60 -19.89 -29.06 -12.39
N ARG A 61 -18.57 -29.05 -12.63
CA ARG A 61 -17.83 -27.79 -12.90
C ARG A 61 -17.17 -27.64 -14.28
N SER A 62 -17.33 -28.60 -15.19
CA SER A 62 -16.83 -28.44 -16.57
C SER A 62 -17.47 -27.23 -17.24
N ILE A 63 -18.75 -27.00 -16.98
CA ILE A 63 -19.52 -25.93 -17.64
C ILE A 63 -19.08 -24.54 -17.18
N VAL A 64 -18.77 -24.32 -15.89
CA VAL A 64 -18.44 -22.98 -15.36
C VAL A 64 -17.01 -22.56 -15.73
N VAL A 65 -16.05 -23.48 -15.70
CA VAL A 65 -14.68 -23.22 -16.14
C VAL A 65 -14.63 -23.05 -17.65
N VAL A 66 -15.35 -23.90 -18.40
CA VAL A 66 -15.52 -23.72 -19.84
C VAL A 66 -16.23 -22.40 -20.12
N LEU A 67 -17.26 -22.00 -19.36
CA LEU A 67 -17.89 -20.68 -19.52
C LEU A 67 -16.93 -19.53 -19.22
N ALA A 68 -16.12 -19.61 -18.16
CA ALA A 68 -15.18 -18.54 -17.80
C ALA A 68 -14.06 -18.41 -18.85
N VAL A 69 -13.50 -19.53 -19.30
CA VAL A 69 -12.52 -19.57 -20.38
C VAL A 69 -13.15 -19.13 -21.70
N ILE A 70 -14.38 -19.55 -22.01
CA ILE A 70 -15.13 -19.09 -23.18
C ILE A 70 -15.45 -17.60 -23.07
N VAL A 71 -15.81 -17.07 -21.91
CA VAL A 71 -16.10 -15.64 -21.74
C VAL A 71 -14.82 -14.82 -21.89
N VAL A 72 -13.69 -15.26 -21.33
CA VAL A 72 -12.39 -14.62 -21.53
C VAL A 72 -11.95 -14.75 -22.98
N ALA A 73 -12.15 -15.91 -23.62
CA ALA A 73 -11.80 -16.16 -25.01
C ALA A 73 -12.70 -15.39 -25.98
N LEU A 74 -14.01 -15.29 -25.72
CA LEU A 74 -14.98 -14.51 -26.51
C LEU A 74 -14.79 -13.02 -26.29
N ALA A 75 -14.52 -12.57 -25.07
CA ALA A 75 -14.15 -11.19 -24.80
C ALA A 75 -12.84 -10.84 -25.53
N SER A 76 -11.84 -11.72 -25.46
CA SER A 76 -10.58 -11.56 -26.19
C SER A 76 -10.79 -11.61 -27.71
N ALA A 77 -11.64 -12.51 -28.22
CA ALA A 77 -11.94 -12.67 -29.63
C ALA A 77 -12.77 -11.50 -30.19
N ALA A 78 -13.78 -11.01 -29.46
CA ALA A 78 -14.53 -9.81 -29.83
C ALA A 78 -13.64 -8.56 -29.86
N VAL A 79 -12.65 -8.53 -28.98
CA VAL A 79 -11.61 -7.50 -28.92
C VAL A 79 -10.58 -7.65 -30.04
N LEU A 80 -10.16 -8.87 -30.40
CA LEU A 80 -9.27 -9.19 -31.52
C LEU A 80 -9.96 -8.96 -32.89
N ALA A 81 -11.28 -9.18 -32.95
CA ALA A 81 -12.11 -8.88 -34.10
C ALA A 81 -12.39 -7.37 -34.25
N SER A 82 -12.22 -6.59 -33.18
CA SER A 82 -12.21 -5.14 -33.28
C SER A 82 -10.91 -4.69 -33.95
N ARG A 83 -10.97 -3.76 -34.93
CA ARG A 83 -9.76 -3.08 -35.47
C ARG A 83 -9.09 -2.15 -34.45
N ASP A 84 -9.46 -2.26 -33.18
CA ASP A 84 -9.05 -1.37 -32.10
C ASP A 84 -7.81 -1.94 -31.38
N ARG A 85 -6.64 -1.38 -31.72
CA ARG A 85 -5.35 -1.76 -31.14
C ARG A 85 -5.32 -1.68 -29.61
N SER A 86 -6.13 -0.80 -29.01
CA SER A 86 -6.18 -0.65 -27.55
C SER A 86 -6.91 -1.80 -26.88
N ALA A 87 -7.96 -2.32 -27.51
CA ALA A 87 -8.68 -3.47 -27.01
C ALA A 87 -7.76 -4.71 -27.06
N MET A 88 -7.08 -4.95 -28.19
CA MET A 88 -6.15 -6.08 -28.34
C MET A 88 -5.06 -6.09 -27.25
N PHE A 89 -4.55 -4.91 -26.89
CA PHE A 89 -3.57 -4.76 -25.82
C PHE A 89 -4.14 -5.17 -24.45
N VAL A 90 -5.39 -4.80 -24.13
CA VAL A 90 -6.06 -5.20 -22.89
C VAL A 90 -6.28 -6.71 -22.83
N ALA A 91 -6.70 -7.33 -23.95
CA ALA A 91 -6.86 -8.78 -24.01
C ALA A 91 -5.53 -9.51 -23.79
N LEU A 92 -4.45 -9.06 -24.43
CA LEU A 92 -3.11 -9.62 -24.24
C LEU A 92 -2.67 -9.54 -22.76
N LEU A 93 -2.83 -8.38 -22.12
CA LEU A 93 -2.47 -8.21 -20.70
C LEU A 93 -3.30 -9.13 -19.78
N SER A 94 -4.57 -9.35 -20.11
CA SER A 94 -5.45 -10.23 -19.34
C SER A 94 -5.04 -11.70 -19.48
N ILE A 95 -4.64 -12.13 -20.69
CA ILE A 95 -4.08 -13.47 -20.94
C ILE A 95 -2.77 -13.66 -20.17
N VAL A 96 -1.88 -12.65 -20.19
CA VAL A 96 -0.61 -12.69 -19.45
C VAL A 96 -0.86 -12.84 -17.95
N ALA A 97 -1.78 -12.05 -17.39
CA ALA A 97 -2.14 -12.13 -15.97
C ALA A 97 -2.77 -13.48 -15.59
N PHE A 98 -3.64 -14.02 -16.43
CA PHE A 98 -4.19 -15.37 -16.25
C PHE A 98 -3.08 -16.44 -16.26
N GLY A 99 -2.20 -16.42 -17.25
CA GLY A 99 -1.09 -17.38 -17.37
C GLY A 99 -0.11 -17.30 -16.19
N ARG A 100 0.23 -16.08 -15.75
CA ARG A 100 1.01 -15.83 -14.53
C ARG A 100 0.35 -16.47 -13.30
N GLY A 101 -0.97 -16.29 -13.15
CA GLY A 101 -1.74 -16.87 -12.04
C GLY A 101 -1.71 -18.40 -12.05
N VAL A 102 -1.89 -19.03 -13.22
CA VAL A 102 -1.82 -20.50 -13.34
C VAL A 102 -0.44 -21.03 -12.93
N VAL A 103 0.65 -20.36 -13.34
CA VAL A 103 2.03 -20.74 -12.96
C VAL A 103 2.25 -20.63 -11.45
N GLU A 104 1.73 -19.59 -10.80
CA GLU A 104 1.92 -19.42 -9.36
C GLU A 104 1.05 -20.36 -8.52
N TRP A 105 -0.20 -20.58 -8.93
CA TRP A 105 -1.08 -21.54 -8.26
C TRP A 105 -0.56 -22.99 -8.36
N SER A 106 0.17 -23.31 -9.43
CA SER A 106 0.80 -24.62 -9.62
C SER A 106 2.17 -24.77 -8.96
N ALA A 107 2.64 -23.76 -8.22
CA ALA A 107 3.93 -23.82 -7.53
C ALA A 107 3.94 -24.90 -6.44
N THR A 108 4.97 -25.73 -6.45
CA THR A 108 5.21 -26.79 -5.46
C THR A 108 6.55 -26.59 -4.74
N PRO A 109 6.75 -27.20 -3.55
CA PRO A 109 8.04 -27.18 -2.88
C PRO A 109 9.15 -27.76 -3.76
N ALA A 110 10.35 -27.14 -3.73
CA ALA A 110 11.50 -27.60 -4.53
C ALA A 110 12.04 -28.98 -4.09
N SER A 111 11.85 -29.35 -2.81
CA SER A 111 12.23 -30.65 -2.27
C SER A 111 11.29 -31.05 -1.13
N THR A 112 10.93 -32.32 -1.07
CA THR A 112 10.20 -32.92 0.06
C THR A 112 11.11 -33.95 0.74
N GLY A 113 11.14 -33.96 2.08
CA GLY A 113 12.01 -34.85 2.84
C GLY A 113 13.07 -34.13 3.67
N ARG A 114 14.09 -34.87 4.13
CA ARG A 114 15.16 -34.33 4.98
C ARG A 114 16.13 -33.51 4.13
N VAL A 115 16.46 -32.31 4.59
CA VAL A 115 17.36 -31.38 3.92
C VAL A 115 18.36 -30.79 4.92
N ALA A 116 19.56 -30.52 4.44
CA ALA A 116 20.61 -29.79 5.15
C ALA A 116 21.17 -28.75 4.16
N VAL A 117 20.60 -27.56 4.17
CA VAL A 117 20.82 -26.55 3.13
C VAL A 117 21.09 -25.18 3.71
N VAL A 118 21.87 -24.37 2.98
CA VAL A 118 22.06 -22.96 3.31
C VAL A 118 20.85 -22.20 2.80
N ALA A 119 19.99 -21.78 3.71
CA ALA A 119 18.81 -20.99 3.41
C ALA A 119 19.10 -19.49 3.64
N THR A 120 18.43 -18.63 2.87
CA THR A 120 18.44 -17.18 3.12
C THR A 120 17.16 -16.82 3.88
N LEU A 121 17.26 -15.98 4.91
CA LEU A 121 16.07 -15.49 5.59
C LEU A 121 15.34 -14.48 4.69
N ALA A 122 14.08 -14.76 4.32
CA ALA A 122 13.33 -13.97 3.35
C ALA A 122 12.78 -12.66 3.94
N ASP A 123 12.43 -12.68 5.24
CA ASP A 123 11.93 -11.55 5.99
C ASP A 123 12.53 -11.55 7.41
N ASP A 124 12.43 -10.48 8.17
CA ASP A 124 12.93 -10.52 9.54
C ASP A 124 12.09 -11.50 10.40
N PRO A 125 12.69 -12.16 11.41
CA PRO A 125 11.95 -13.11 12.25
C PRO A 125 10.87 -12.39 13.06
N ASP A 126 9.69 -13.02 13.14
CA ASP A 126 8.51 -12.51 13.84
C ASP A 126 8.33 -13.28 15.17
N PRO A 127 8.79 -12.72 16.31
CA PRO A 127 8.70 -13.38 17.60
C PRO A 127 7.27 -13.40 18.15
N SER A 128 6.82 -14.58 18.59
CA SER A 128 5.52 -14.73 19.23
C SER A 128 5.58 -15.52 20.54
N GLU A 129 4.52 -15.42 21.36
CA GLU A 129 4.34 -16.26 22.57
C GLU A 129 4.47 -17.75 22.28
N ARG A 130 4.10 -18.19 21.08
CA ARG A 130 4.18 -19.60 20.69
C ARG A 130 5.59 -19.97 20.22
N GLY A 131 6.45 -19.03 19.88
CA GLY A 131 7.74 -19.25 19.23
C GLY A 131 7.99 -18.19 18.15
N THR A 132 9.11 -18.28 17.46
CA THR A 132 9.49 -17.33 16.41
C THR A 132 9.09 -17.88 15.05
N HIS A 133 8.29 -17.13 14.29
CA HIS A 133 7.98 -17.44 12.90
C HIS A 133 9.09 -16.89 12.00
N ALA A 134 9.56 -17.71 11.07
CA ALA A 134 10.59 -17.34 10.10
C ALA A 134 10.23 -17.88 8.72
N VAL A 135 10.54 -17.11 7.68
CA VAL A 135 10.38 -17.54 6.29
C VAL A 135 11.77 -17.70 5.69
N PHE A 136 12.06 -18.91 5.21
CA PHE A 136 13.33 -19.26 4.58
C PHE A 136 13.17 -19.33 3.07
N GLU A 137 14.15 -18.83 2.34
CA GLU A 137 14.28 -18.99 0.90
C GLU A 137 15.33 -20.08 0.62
N ILE A 138 14.86 -21.17 0.01
CA ILE A 138 15.65 -22.34 -0.39
C ILE A 138 15.45 -22.51 -1.90
N ASP A 139 16.52 -22.43 -2.68
CA ASP A 139 16.49 -22.55 -4.15
C ASP A 139 15.46 -21.61 -4.82
N GLY A 140 15.33 -20.38 -4.31
CA GLY A 140 14.39 -19.38 -4.82
C GLY A 140 12.92 -19.61 -4.43
N ARG A 141 12.64 -20.58 -3.55
CA ARG A 141 11.29 -20.88 -3.04
C ARG A 141 11.21 -20.54 -1.55
N ARG A 142 10.11 -19.91 -1.15
CA ARG A 142 9.87 -19.56 0.26
C ARG A 142 9.18 -20.72 0.99
N VAL A 143 9.70 -21.06 2.17
CA VAL A 143 9.12 -22.04 3.08
C VAL A 143 8.97 -21.44 4.48
N ASP A 144 7.84 -21.71 5.14
CA ASP A 144 7.61 -21.23 6.50
C ASP A 144 8.22 -22.17 7.55
N ALA A 145 8.58 -21.61 8.69
CA ALA A 145 9.07 -22.35 9.84
C ALA A 145 8.60 -21.72 11.13
N TRP A 146 8.28 -22.57 12.11
CA TRP A 146 8.10 -22.16 13.50
C TRP A 146 9.25 -22.72 14.33
N LEU A 147 9.90 -21.84 15.06
CA LEU A 147 11.12 -22.13 15.82
C LEU A 147 10.88 -21.88 17.30
N TYR A 148 11.48 -22.72 18.15
CA TYR A 148 11.21 -22.73 19.58
C TYR A 148 12.52 -22.75 20.38
N GLY A 149 12.46 -22.29 21.63
CA GLY A 149 13.54 -22.40 22.61
C GLY A 149 14.87 -21.77 22.16
N ARG A 150 15.93 -22.59 22.02
CA ARG A 150 17.26 -22.10 21.63
C ARG A 150 17.33 -21.67 20.16
N MET A 151 16.56 -22.31 19.28
CA MET A 151 16.56 -21.98 17.85
C MET A 151 15.86 -20.64 17.61
N ALA A 152 14.75 -20.39 18.32
CA ALA A 152 14.06 -19.10 18.38
C ALA A 152 15.03 -17.95 18.72
N ARG A 153 15.73 -18.05 19.86
CA ARG A 153 16.70 -17.03 20.29
C ARG A 153 17.88 -16.84 19.34
N ARG A 154 18.29 -17.89 18.61
CA ARG A 154 19.34 -17.79 17.59
C ARG A 154 18.83 -17.04 16.36
N ILE A 155 17.63 -17.38 15.88
CA ILE A 155 17.09 -16.79 14.66
C ILE A 155 16.68 -15.32 14.87
N GLU A 156 16.20 -14.93 16.05
CA GLU A 156 15.82 -13.55 16.38
C GLU A 156 16.96 -12.53 16.22
N ARG A 157 18.21 -13.00 16.23
CA ARG A 157 19.41 -12.17 16.02
C ARG A 157 19.81 -12.04 14.55
N VAL A 158 19.17 -12.81 13.68
CA VAL A 158 19.43 -12.85 12.24
C VAL A 158 18.50 -11.85 11.56
N SER A 159 19.05 -11.11 10.59
CA SER A 159 18.28 -10.15 9.80
C SER A 159 17.89 -10.72 8.44
N ALA A 160 16.83 -10.19 7.82
CA ALA A 160 16.45 -10.58 6.47
C ALA A 160 17.63 -10.42 5.49
N GLY A 161 17.76 -11.40 4.60
CA GLY A 161 18.86 -11.52 3.65
C GLY A 161 20.14 -12.11 4.24
N GLU A 162 20.16 -12.54 5.49
CA GLU A 162 21.26 -13.33 6.06
C GLU A 162 21.07 -14.83 5.81
N ARG A 163 22.20 -15.54 5.71
CA ARG A 163 22.24 -16.97 5.43
C ARG A 163 22.39 -17.77 6.71
N VAL A 164 21.58 -18.82 6.81
CA VAL A 164 21.61 -19.78 7.90
C VAL A 164 21.68 -21.19 7.33
N LEU A 165 22.47 -22.06 7.95
CA LEU A 165 22.42 -23.49 7.64
C LEU A 165 21.24 -24.08 8.41
N VAL A 166 20.28 -24.61 7.67
CA VAL A 166 19.05 -25.18 8.22
C VAL A 166 19.06 -26.67 7.96
N THR A 167 18.94 -27.46 9.02
CA THR A 167 18.74 -28.91 8.93
C THR A 167 17.35 -29.24 9.40
N GLY A 168 16.59 -30.00 8.61
CA GLY A 168 15.21 -30.32 8.96
C GLY A 168 14.50 -31.14 7.90
N ARG A 169 13.18 -31.19 7.98
CA ARG A 169 12.31 -31.87 7.01
C ARG A 169 11.34 -30.89 6.37
N VAL A 170 11.39 -30.76 5.06
CA VAL A 170 10.39 -30.03 4.28
C VAL A 170 9.15 -30.90 4.11
N VAL A 171 8.00 -30.33 4.44
CA VAL A 171 6.68 -30.93 4.36
C VAL A 171 5.71 -30.00 3.62
N GLU A 172 4.70 -30.58 3.01
CA GLU A 172 3.64 -29.81 2.39
C GLU A 172 2.88 -28.99 3.44
N SER A 173 2.41 -27.81 3.01
CA SER A 173 1.59 -26.97 3.88
C SER A 173 0.23 -27.63 4.15
N SER A 174 -0.21 -27.56 5.41
CA SER A 174 -1.58 -27.90 5.81
C SER A 174 -2.65 -26.94 5.26
N ARG A 175 -2.26 -25.74 4.81
CA ARG A 175 -3.15 -24.69 4.27
C ARG A 175 -2.56 -24.14 2.95
N PRO A 176 -2.40 -25.00 1.93
CA PRO A 176 -1.62 -24.68 0.74
C PRO A 176 -2.10 -23.38 0.08
N ARG A 177 -3.42 -23.16 -0.01
CA ARG A 177 -3.99 -21.96 -0.61
C ARG A 177 -3.60 -20.67 0.12
N ARG A 178 -3.65 -20.64 1.45
CA ARG A 178 -3.33 -19.41 2.23
C ARG A 178 -1.84 -19.09 2.16
N ASP A 179 -1.01 -20.12 2.16
CA ASP A 179 0.44 -19.97 2.16
C ASP A 179 0.95 -19.60 0.75
N LEU A 180 0.36 -20.17 -0.30
CA LEU A 180 0.63 -19.80 -1.69
C LEU A 180 0.34 -18.32 -1.96
N LEU A 181 -0.73 -17.74 -1.41
CA LEU A 181 -1.01 -16.30 -1.51
C LEU A 181 0.09 -15.42 -0.88
N ARG A 182 0.97 -15.98 -0.05
CA ARG A 182 2.16 -15.34 0.52
C ARG A 182 3.46 -15.78 -0.17
N HIS A 183 3.35 -16.45 -1.32
CA HIS A 183 4.41 -17.10 -2.07
C HIS A 183 5.16 -18.18 -1.28
N ILE A 184 4.52 -18.76 -0.26
CA ILE A 184 5.06 -19.84 0.56
C ILE A 184 4.57 -21.17 0.00
N VAL A 185 5.50 -22.00 -0.47
CA VAL A 185 5.18 -23.25 -1.16
C VAL A 185 5.13 -24.47 -0.23
N GLY A 186 5.63 -24.34 1.00
CA GLY A 186 5.64 -25.43 1.98
C GLY A 186 6.21 -25.01 3.32
N ARG A 187 6.31 -25.97 4.24
CA ARG A 187 6.82 -25.77 5.60
C ARG A 187 8.09 -26.57 5.83
N ILE A 188 9.05 -26.01 6.54
CA ILE A 188 10.19 -26.76 7.06
C ILE A 188 10.06 -26.97 8.57
N ARG A 189 10.05 -28.24 8.99
CA ARG A 189 10.24 -28.61 10.40
C ARG A 189 11.73 -28.64 10.66
N VAL A 190 12.22 -27.64 11.37
CA VAL A 190 13.66 -27.47 11.59
C VAL A 190 14.11 -28.29 12.80
N ASP A 191 15.19 -29.03 12.62
CA ASP A 191 15.84 -29.84 13.66
C ASP A 191 17.00 -29.05 14.31
N ASP A 192 17.78 -28.29 13.52
CA ASP A 192 18.84 -27.39 14.01
C ASP A 192 19.08 -26.21 13.05
N ILE A 193 19.63 -25.12 13.61
CA ILE A 193 20.01 -23.91 12.89
C ILE A 193 21.40 -23.45 13.33
N VAL A 194 22.26 -23.27 12.33
CA VAL A 194 23.58 -22.65 12.49
C VAL A 194 23.63 -21.33 11.73
N VAL A 195 23.84 -20.24 12.46
CA VAL A 195 23.99 -18.90 11.86
C VAL A 195 25.35 -18.79 11.20
N THR A 196 25.39 -18.53 9.89
CA THR A 196 26.65 -18.45 9.15
C THR A 196 27.30 -17.07 9.21
N GLY A 197 26.55 -16.04 9.64
CA GLY A 197 26.99 -14.64 9.68
C GLY A 197 27.19 -14.00 8.30
N ARG A 198 26.92 -14.72 7.21
CA ARG A 198 27.06 -14.23 5.84
C ARG A 198 25.72 -13.72 5.32
N SER A 199 25.71 -12.60 4.62
CA SER A 199 24.53 -12.12 3.91
C SER A 199 24.52 -12.62 2.46
N ALA A 200 23.31 -12.87 1.94
CA ALA A 200 23.09 -13.39 0.61
C ALA A 200 23.51 -12.45 -0.52
N GLY A 201 23.62 -11.14 -0.27
CA GLY A 201 24.01 -10.16 -1.29
C GLY A 201 24.50 -8.82 -0.74
N HIS A 202 25.10 -8.02 -1.61
CA HIS A 202 25.56 -6.65 -1.26
C HIS A 202 24.39 -5.74 -0.88
N LEU A 203 23.24 -5.92 -1.53
CA LEU A 203 22.04 -5.13 -1.28
C LEU A 203 21.54 -5.32 0.16
N HIS A 204 21.31 -6.56 0.58
CA HIS A 204 20.86 -6.87 1.94
C HIS A 204 21.85 -6.38 3.01
N ARG A 205 23.16 -6.51 2.78
CA ARG A 205 24.18 -5.94 3.69
C ARG A 205 24.09 -4.44 3.82
N SER A 206 23.92 -3.73 2.71
CA SER A 206 23.80 -2.27 2.73
C SER A 206 22.51 -1.82 3.42
N VAL A 207 21.42 -2.54 3.22
CA VAL A 207 20.13 -2.27 3.87
C VAL A 207 20.19 -2.54 5.37
N ASN A 208 20.77 -3.67 5.78
CA ASN A 208 20.95 -3.99 7.20
C ASN A 208 21.86 -2.96 7.87
N ARG A 209 22.93 -2.52 7.19
CA ARG A 209 23.77 -1.41 7.67
C ARG A 209 22.98 -0.11 7.82
N LEU A 210 22.13 0.25 6.86
CA LEU A 210 21.31 1.44 6.94
C LEU A 210 20.31 1.36 8.12
N ARG A 211 19.66 0.21 8.34
CA ARG A 211 18.77 0.02 9.50
C ARG A 211 19.52 0.10 10.82
N ASN A 212 20.75 -0.43 10.89
CA ASN A 212 21.58 -0.31 12.08
C ASN A 212 21.95 1.16 12.35
N VAL A 213 22.38 1.91 11.34
CA VAL A 213 22.66 3.35 11.47
C VAL A 213 21.42 4.11 11.96
N LEU A 214 20.23 3.80 11.44
CA LEU A 214 18.99 4.40 11.91
C LEU A 214 18.66 4.00 13.36
N ALA A 215 18.87 2.75 13.74
CA ALA A 215 18.67 2.29 15.12
C ALA A 215 19.66 2.98 16.09
N ASP A 216 20.92 3.14 15.69
CA ASP A 216 21.97 3.81 16.47
C ASP A 216 21.63 5.30 16.67
N GLY A 217 21.11 5.97 15.64
CA GLY A 217 20.66 7.37 15.76
C GLY A 217 19.47 7.57 16.70
N ALA A 218 18.72 6.51 17.01
CA ALA A 218 17.62 6.51 17.97
C ALA A 218 18.03 5.93 19.34
N SER A 219 19.29 5.54 19.53
CA SER A 219 19.77 4.80 20.71
C SER A 219 19.65 5.59 22.02
N SER A 220 19.66 6.93 21.96
CA SER A 220 19.47 7.81 23.12
C SER A 220 18.04 7.81 23.67
N LEU A 221 17.06 7.29 22.90
CA LEU A 221 15.69 7.13 23.37
C LEU A 221 15.56 5.88 24.25
N PRO A 222 14.70 5.90 25.27
CA PRO A 222 14.27 4.68 25.93
C PRO A 222 13.67 3.68 24.96
N ASP A 223 13.80 2.40 25.33
CA ASP A 223 13.52 1.25 24.48
C ASP A 223 12.11 1.31 23.87
N ASP A 224 11.08 1.59 24.68
CA ASP A 224 9.68 1.71 24.27
C ASP A 224 9.46 2.75 23.15
N ARG A 225 10.11 3.91 23.29
CA ARG A 225 9.99 5.04 22.35
C ARG A 225 10.84 4.81 21.10
N ARG A 226 12.01 4.18 21.25
CA ARG A 226 12.88 3.80 20.14
C ARG A 226 12.19 2.76 19.26
N ASP A 227 11.61 1.73 19.86
CA ASP A 227 10.97 0.63 19.13
C ASP A 227 9.70 1.11 18.41
N LEU A 228 8.92 2.01 19.04
CA LEU A 228 7.80 2.69 18.37
C LEU A 228 8.28 3.59 17.22
N LEU A 229 9.40 4.32 17.40
CA LEU A 229 9.97 5.16 16.35
C LEU A 229 10.45 4.34 15.15
N THR A 230 11.16 3.23 15.38
CA THR A 230 11.65 2.36 14.28
C THR A 230 10.50 1.66 13.55
N GLY A 231 9.46 1.26 14.28
CA GLY A 231 8.20 0.77 13.71
C GLY A 231 7.54 1.80 12.81
N LEU A 232 7.44 3.05 13.27
CA LEU A 232 6.94 4.16 12.48
C LEU A 232 7.79 4.39 11.21
N LEU A 233 9.10 4.64 11.35
CA LEU A 233 9.94 5.10 10.24
C LEU A 233 10.10 4.07 9.12
N TYR A 234 10.37 2.81 9.47
CA TYR A 234 10.71 1.77 8.49
C TYR A 234 10.22 0.36 8.87
N GLY A 235 9.32 0.25 9.85
CA GLY A 235 8.50 -0.96 10.05
C GLY A 235 9.22 -2.06 10.79
N ASP A 236 10.20 -1.70 11.63
CA ASP A 236 10.78 -2.66 12.57
C ASP A 236 9.96 -2.67 13.86
N ASP A 237 9.02 -3.61 13.94
CA ASP A 237 8.11 -3.82 15.08
C ASP A 237 8.51 -5.03 15.95
N ARG A 238 9.62 -5.71 15.64
CA ARG A 238 10.08 -6.93 16.33
C ARG A 238 10.27 -6.78 17.84
N ARG A 239 10.56 -5.56 18.28
CA ARG A 239 10.81 -5.22 19.69
C ARG A 239 9.66 -4.44 20.32
N LEU A 240 8.63 -4.11 19.55
CA LEU A 240 7.49 -3.35 20.05
C LEU A 240 6.68 -4.22 21.02
N ASP A 241 6.41 -3.67 22.20
CA ASP A 241 5.63 -4.36 23.23
C ASP A 241 4.21 -4.65 22.72
N ARG A 242 3.70 -5.85 23.03
CA ARG A 242 2.37 -6.31 22.64
C ARG A 242 1.28 -5.45 23.25
N ASP A 243 1.49 -4.98 24.48
CA ASP A 243 0.53 -4.10 25.15
C ASP A 243 0.39 -2.78 24.39
N VAL A 244 1.49 -2.24 23.86
CA VAL A 244 1.48 -1.05 23.00
C VAL A 244 0.75 -1.33 21.69
N VAL A 245 1.01 -2.48 21.04
CA VAL A 245 0.30 -2.87 19.80
C VAL A 245 -1.21 -2.99 20.05
N ASP A 246 -1.62 -3.57 21.17
CA ASP A 246 -3.02 -3.74 21.52
C ASP A 246 -3.70 -2.41 21.90
N GLU A 247 -2.99 -1.49 22.57
CA GLU A 247 -3.47 -0.12 22.78
C GLU A 247 -3.69 0.61 21.46
N PHE A 248 -2.74 0.54 20.53
CA PHE A 248 -2.90 1.13 19.20
C PHE A 248 -4.05 0.49 18.44
N ARG A 249 -4.25 -0.83 18.54
CA ARG A 249 -5.41 -1.51 17.95
C ARG A 249 -6.72 -1.00 18.52
N ARG A 250 -6.88 -0.96 19.85
CA ARG A 250 -8.11 -0.47 20.52
C ARG A 250 -8.38 1.02 20.27
N ALA A 251 -7.34 1.79 20.00
CA ALA A 251 -7.45 3.20 19.62
C ALA A 251 -7.76 3.41 18.13
N GLY A 252 -7.91 2.36 17.31
CA GLY A 252 -8.08 2.47 15.86
C GLY A 252 -6.82 2.92 15.09
N LEU A 253 -5.65 2.86 15.74
CA LEU A 253 -4.35 3.33 15.26
C LEU A 253 -3.38 2.20 14.88
N ALA A 254 -3.82 0.94 14.82
CA ALA A 254 -2.97 -0.21 14.45
C ALA A 254 -2.24 -0.04 13.10
N HIS A 255 -2.75 0.78 12.19
CA HIS A 255 -2.10 1.07 10.92
C HIS A 255 -0.86 1.98 11.05
N LEU A 256 -0.65 2.62 12.22
CA LEU A 256 0.53 3.44 12.51
C LEU A 256 1.68 2.63 13.10
N THR A 257 1.42 1.49 13.75
CA THR A 257 2.49 0.63 14.29
C THR A 257 3.23 -0.14 13.20
N ALA A 258 2.62 -0.27 12.02
CA ALA A 258 3.25 -0.78 10.82
C ALA A 258 3.54 0.36 9.83
N VAL A 259 4.52 0.16 8.95
CA VAL A 259 4.75 1.11 7.86
C VAL A 259 3.56 1.09 6.91
N SER A 260 3.02 2.28 6.66
CA SER A 260 1.92 2.49 5.72
C SER A 260 2.40 3.08 4.40
N GLY A 261 1.54 3.04 3.39
CA GLY A 261 1.80 3.69 2.10
C GLY A 261 2.00 5.21 2.21
N GLN A 262 1.53 5.84 3.30
CA GLN A 262 1.74 7.27 3.56
C GLN A 262 3.22 7.60 3.82
N ASN A 263 3.98 6.65 4.37
CA ASN A 263 5.42 6.82 4.60
C ASN A 263 6.18 7.02 3.28
N VAL A 264 5.70 6.42 2.18
CA VAL A 264 6.25 6.67 0.84
C VAL A 264 6.11 8.13 0.45
N ALA A 265 4.95 8.75 0.71
CA ALA A 265 4.73 10.17 0.42
C ALA A 265 5.65 11.06 1.26
N TYR A 266 5.84 10.75 2.54
CA TYR A 266 6.75 11.50 3.41
C TYR A 266 8.20 11.37 3.00
N VAL A 267 8.68 10.18 2.69
CA VAL A 267 10.03 9.97 2.16
C VAL A 267 10.23 10.79 0.89
N MET A 268 9.27 10.74 -0.04
CA MET A 268 9.33 11.56 -1.25
C MET A 268 9.31 13.07 -0.95
N ALA A 269 8.59 13.51 0.09
CA ALA A 269 8.57 14.91 0.52
C ALA A 269 9.93 15.34 1.12
N VAL A 270 10.59 14.50 1.92
CA VAL A 270 11.95 14.75 2.43
C VAL A 270 12.93 14.99 1.29
N PHE A 271 12.86 14.16 0.24
CA PHE A 271 13.76 14.29 -0.92
C PHE A 271 13.30 15.33 -1.95
N ALA A 272 12.08 15.87 -1.84
CA ALA A 272 11.51 16.79 -2.83
C ALA A 272 12.38 18.03 -3.13
N PRO A 273 13.02 18.71 -2.13
CA PRO A 273 13.88 19.86 -2.41
C PRO A 273 15.12 19.50 -3.24
N LEU A 274 15.69 18.31 -3.05
CA LEU A 274 16.85 17.84 -3.82
C LEU A 274 16.41 17.42 -5.23
N LEU A 275 15.33 16.65 -5.32
CA LEU A 275 14.75 16.18 -6.58
C LEU A 275 14.24 17.33 -7.45
N GLY A 276 13.71 18.40 -6.85
CA GLY A 276 13.19 19.58 -7.53
C GLY A 276 14.24 20.34 -8.33
N ARG A 277 15.52 20.28 -7.92
CA ARG A 277 16.65 20.92 -8.60
C ARG A 277 17.15 20.15 -9.83
N MET A 278 16.70 18.91 -10.01
CA MET A 278 17.16 18.04 -11.09
C MET A 278 16.35 18.20 -12.38
N ARG A 279 17.00 17.94 -13.53
CA ARG A 279 16.32 17.85 -14.84
C ARG A 279 15.28 16.73 -14.84
N ARG A 280 14.23 16.83 -15.68
CA ARG A 280 13.08 15.90 -15.67
C ARG A 280 13.46 14.41 -15.67
N ARG A 281 14.39 13.98 -16.54
CA ARG A 281 14.81 12.57 -16.64
C ARG A 281 15.53 12.10 -15.38
N THR A 282 16.52 12.86 -14.93
CA THR A 282 17.26 12.60 -13.69
C THR A 282 16.34 12.60 -12.48
N ARG A 283 15.40 13.56 -12.40
CA ARG A 283 14.41 13.61 -11.33
C ARG A 283 13.57 12.33 -11.27
N ILE A 284 13.04 11.86 -12.40
CA ILE A 284 12.26 10.61 -12.45
C ILE A 284 13.13 9.42 -12.03
N ALA A 285 14.34 9.29 -12.57
CA ALA A 285 15.26 8.21 -12.23
C ALA A 285 15.63 8.21 -10.74
N SER A 286 15.99 9.37 -10.18
CA SER A 286 16.30 9.53 -8.76
C SER A 286 15.09 9.28 -7.87
N SER A 287 13.88 9.72 -8.26
CA SER A 287 12.66 9.42 -7.51
C SER A 287 12.36 7.92 -7.49
N ILE A 288 12.51 7.22 -8.62
CA ILE A 288 12.38 5.75 -8.67
C ILE A 288 13.46 5.09 -7.79
N GLY A 289 14.69 5.61 -7.80
CA GLY A 289 15.76 5.14 -6.93
C GLY A 289 15.42 5.29 -5.44
N VAL A 290 14.90 6.44 -5.01
CA VAL A 290 14.44 6.67 -3.63
C VAL A 290 13.33 5.70 -3.25
N LEU A 291 12.33 5.52 -4.12
CA LEU A 291 11.24 4.56 -3.89
C LEU A 291 11.77 3.13 -3.75
N ALA A 292 12.70 2.71 -4.62
CA ALA A 292 13.29 1.39 -4.57
C ALA A 292 14.09 1.17 -3.28
N VAL A 293 14.92 2.14 -2.87
CA VAL A 293 15.67 2.07 -1.61
C VAL A 293 14.70 1.97 -0.44
N PHE A 294 13.63 2.74 -0.41
CA PHE A 294 12.66 2.70 0.67
C PHE A 294 11.89 1.37 0.73
N VAL A 295 11.45 0.85 -0.42
CA VAL A 295 10.81 -0.49 -0.50
C VAL A 295 11.73 -1.58 0.06
N ILE A 296 13.02 -1.54 -0.29
CA ILE A 296 13.98 -2.54 0.19
C ILE A 296 14.27 -2.33 1.69
N LEU A 297 14.34 -1.07 2.14
CA LEU A 297 14.54 -0.71 3.55
C LEU A 297 13.41 -1.26 4.44
N THR A 298 12.18 -1.20 3.97
CA THR A 298 10.98 -1.72 4.65
C THR A 298 10.72 -3.19 4.33
N ARG A 299 11.74 -3.97 3.93
CA ARG A 299 11.62 -5.42 3.62
C ARG A 299 10.57 -5.80 2.58
N ALA A 300 10.29 -4.90 1.63
CA ALA A 300 9.22 -5.05 0.65
C ALA A 300 7.84 -5.25 1.29
N GLU A 301 7.60 -4.58 2.43
CA GLU A 301 6.30 -4.54 3.10
C GLU A 301 5.19 -4.30 2.07
N PRO A 302 4.15 -5.16 2.02
CA PRO A 302 3.16 -5.12 0.94
C PRO A 302 2.51 -3.75 0.77
N SER A 303 2.28 -3.00 1.85
CA SER A 303 1.72 -1.64 1.80
C SER A 303 2.63 -0.65 1.06
N VAL A 304 3.94 -0.73 1.29
CA VAL A 304 4.96 0.14 0.71
C VAL A 304 5.16 -0.16 -0.76
N VAL A 305 5.21 -1.44 -1.13
CA VAL A 305 5.33 -1.87 -2.53
C VAL A 305 4.17 -1.31 -3.36
N ARG A 306 2.93 -1.40 -2.84
CA ARG A 306 1.75 -0.84 -3.51
C ARG A 306 1.85 0.67 -3.68
N ALA A 307 2.21 1.39 -2.62
CA ALA A 307 2.35 2.83 -2.67
C ALA A 307 3.49 3.28 -3.61
N ALA A 308 4.62 2.58 -3.60
CA ALA A 308 5.74 2.82 -4.51
C ALA A 308 5.35 2.53 -5.97
N LEU A 309 4.56 1.50 -6.23
CA LEU A 309 4.02 1.21 -7.56
C LEU A 309 3.13 2.35 -8.05
N MET A 310 2.17 2.80 -7.23
CA MET A 310 1.26 3.90 -7.57
C MET A 310 2.00 5.24 -7.75
N ALA A 311 2.98 5.54 -6.90
CA ALA A 311 3.82 6.73 -7.02
C ALA A 311 4.72 6.65 -8.27
N GLY A 312 5.32 5.49 -8.51
CA GLY A 312 6.20 5.21 -9.66
C GLY A 312 5.48 5.37 -10.99
N THR A 313 4.28 4.78 -11.14
CA THR A 313 3.48 4.98 -12.35
C THR A 313 3.11 6.44 -12.52
N ALA A 314 2.66 7.12 -11.46
CA ALA A 314 2.35 8.54 -11.52
C ALA A 314 3.54 9.38 -12.01
N LEU A 315 4.77 9.09 -11.57
CA LEU A 315 5.99 9.81 -11.97
C LEU A 315 6.33 9.70 -13.46
N VAL A 316 6.14 8.51 -14.04
CA VAL A 316 6.49 8.23 -15.45
C VAL A 316 5.41 8.76 -16.40
N LEU A 317 4.13 8.72 -15.99
CA LEU A 317 3.04 9.18 -16.83
C LEU A 317 3.08 10.70 -17.10
N PRO A 318 2.78 11.15 -18.33
CA PRO A 318 2.64 12.57 -18.67
C PRO A 318 1.62 13.28 -17.78
N ARG A 319 1.82 14.59 -17.57
CA ARG A 319 0.85 15.43 -16.85
C ARG A 319 -0.34 15.71 -17.75
N THR A 320 -1.43 15.00 -17.52
CA THR A 320 -2.73 15.20 -18.18
C THR A 320 -3.82 15.35 -17.12
N SER A 321 -4.98 15.89 -17.48
CA SER A 321 -6.16 15.98 -16.60
C SER A 321 -6.58 14.61 -16.02
N THR A 322 -6.35 13.54 -16.78
CA THR A 322 -6.65 12.14 -16.40
C THR A 322 -5.47 11.39 -15.77
N ARG A 323 -4.36 12.08 -15.44
CA ARG A 323 -3.12 11.44 -14.98
C ARG A 323 -3.36 10.51 -13.79
N SER A 324 -4.16 10.94 -12.82
CA SER A 324 -4.35 10.18 -11.57
C SER A 324 -5.11 8.87 -11.79
N LEU A 325 -6.19 8.88 -12.58
CA LEU A 325 -6.94 7.66 -12.90
C LEU A 325 -6.13 6.71 -13.79
N ARG A 326 -5.36 7.26 -14.73
CA ARG A 326 -4.44 6.47 -15.57
C ARG A 326 -3.32 5.85 -14.75
N ALA A 327 -2.70 6.62 -13.85
CA ALA A 327 -1.66 6.12 -12.97
C ALA A 327 -2.16 5.00 -12.06
N LEU A 328 -3.37 5.15 -11.49
CA LEU A 328 -4.02 4.12 -10.68
C LEU A 328 -4.31 2.87 -11.51
N SER A 329 -4.95 3.01 -12.67
CA SER A 329 -5.28 1.87 -13.54
C SER A 329 -4.02 1.15 -14.04
N SER A 330 -2.99 1.90 -14.43
CA SER A 330 -1.69 1.34 -14.81
C SER A 330 -0.99 0.65 -13.64
N ALA A 331 -1.07 1.20 -12.42
CA ALA A 331 -0.55 0.54 -11.23
C ALA A 331 -1.28 -0.78 -10.95
N VAL A 332 -2.62 -0.81 -11.15
CA VAL A 332 -3.38 -2.05 -10.97
C VAL A 332 -2.96 -3.11 -11.97
N VAL A 333 -2.89 -2.75 -13.26
CA VAL A 333 -2.46 -3.66 -14.33
C VAL A 333 -1.04 -4.19 -14.07
N VAL A 334 -0.08 -3.30 -13.81
CA VAL A 334 1.31 -3.71 -13.56
C VAL A 334 1.40 -4.57 -12.31
N GLY A 335 0.71 -4.20 -11.23
CA GLY A 335 0.72 -4.96 -9.98
C GLY A 335 0.19 -6.38 -10.18
N VAL A 336 -0.99 -6.54 -10.78
CA VAL A 336 -1.61 -7.87 -11.00
C VAL A 336 -0.81 -8.74 -11.98
N ILE A 337 -0.13 -8.13 -12.96
CA ILE A 337 0.77 -8.88 -13.84
C ILE A 337 2.03 -9.33 -13.09
N VAL A 338 2.60 -8.46 -12.25
CA VAL A 338 3.80 -8.76 -11.45
C VAL A 338 3.50 -9.77 -10.34
N ASP A 339 2.32 -9.71 -9.73
CA ASP A 339 1.85 -10.64 -8.70
C ASP A 339 0.31 -10.81 -8.81
N PRO A 340 -0.17 -11.92 -9.43
CA PRO A 340 -1.59 -12.20 -9.60
C PRO A 340 -2.32 -12.48 -8.27
N PHE A 341 -1.60 -12.88 -7.21
CA PHE A 341 -2.21 -13.10 -5.88
C PHE A 341 -2.67 -11.80 -5.22
N LEU A 342 -2.25 -10.63 -5.71
CA LEU A 342 -2.76 -9.34 -5.25
C LEU A 342 -4.29 -9.22 -5.39
N VAL A 343 -4.91 -9.93 -6.33
CA VAL A 343 -6.38 -9.94 -6.50
C VAL A 343 -7.10 -10.54 -5.29
N TRP A 344 -6.42 -11.38 -4.50
CA TRP A 344 -6.95 -11.98 -3.27
C TRP A 344 -6.46 -11.27 -2.00
N SER A 345 -5.62 -10.25 -2.15
CA SER A 345 -5.10 -9.48 -1.02
C SER A 345 -6.10 -8.40 -0.60
N VAL A 346 -6.61 -8.51 0.62
CA VAL A 346 -7.47 -7.48 1.22
C VAL A 346 -6.75 -6.13 1.26
N GLY A 347 -5.45 -6.12 1.58
CA GLY A 347 -4.64 -4.90 1.59
C GLY A 347 -4.55 -4.22 0.22
N TRP A 348 -4.56 -5.00 -0.86
CA TRP A 348 -4.64 -4.48 -2.23
C TRP A 348 -6.00 -3.83 -2.50
N TRP A 349 -7.10 -4.48 -2.13
CA TRP A 349 -8.45 -3.91 -2.28
C TRP A 349 -8.59 -2.57 -1.56
N LEU A 350 -8.17 -2.50 -0.29
CA LEU A 350 -8.21 -1.26 0.49
C LEU A 350 -7.37 -0.16 -0.15
N SER A 351 -6.17 -0.49 -0.64
CA SER A 351 -5.27 0.47 -1.28
C SER A 351 -5.84 1.03 -2.58
N VAL A 352 -6.36 0.15 -3.46
CA VAL A 352 -6.95 0.56 -4.73
C VAL A 352 -8.23 1.36 -4.50
N SER A 353 -9.09 0.93 -3.56
CA SER A 353 -10.31 1.65 -3.19
C SER A 353 -10.01 3.02 -2.60
N GLY A 354 -9.04 3.13 -1.69
CA GLY A 354 -8.65 4.42 -1.10
C GLY A 354 -8.11 5.38 -2.15
N CYS A 355 -7.24 4.92 -3.04
CA CYS A 355 -6.75 5.73 -4.16
C CYS A 355 -7.85 6.10 -5.16
N ALA A 356 -8.78 5.19 -5.45
CA ALA A 356 -9.94 5.51 -6.28
C ALA A 356 -10.82 6.59 -5.61
N GLY A 357 -11.00 6.52 -4.30
CA GLY A 357 -11.69 7.54 -3.50
C GLY A 357 -11.02 8.91 -3.58
N LEU A 358 -9.68 8.95 -3.47
CA LEU A 358 -8.90 10.18 -3.66
C LEU A 358 -9.07 10.78 -5.06
N VAL A 359 -9.11 9.94 -6.10
CA VAL A 359 -9.17 10.42 -7.49
C VAL A 359 -10.59 10.81 -7.91
N VAL A 360 -11.60 10.07 -7.46
CA VAL A 360 -12.98 10.20 -7.95
C VAL A 360 -13.88 10.91 -6.96
N VAL A 361 -13.79 10.60 -5.66
CA VAL A 361 -14.71 11.10 -4.64
C VAL A 361 -14.22 12.41 -4.02
N SER A 362 -12.91 12.55 -3.76
CA SER A 362 -12.34 13.77 -3.17
C SER A 362 -12.73 15.06 -3.92
N PRO A 363 -12.64 15.15 -5.26
CA PRO A 363 -13.03 16.37 -5.96
C PRO A 363 -14.52 16.72 -5.81
N LEU A 364 -15.39 15.71 -5.64
CA LEU A 364 -16.83 15.90 -5.42
C LEU A 364 -17.09 16.45 -4.01
N VAL A 365 -16.40 15.89 -3.02
CA VAL A 365 -16.51 16.32 -1.62
C VAL A 365 -15.99 17.75 -1.45
N GLU A 366 -14.84 18.08 -2.04
CA GLU A 366 -14.25 19.42 -1.97
C GLU A 366 -15.22 20.49 -2.49
N ARG A 367 -15.91 20.20 -3.60
CA ARG A 367 -16.94 21.07 -4.17
C ARG A 367 -18.18 21.18 -3.31
N ALA A 368 -18.63 20.06 -2.73
CA ALA A 368 -19.79 20.04 -1.83
C ALA A 368 -19.56 20.86 -0.55
N LEU A 369 -18.29 20.96 -0.10
CA LEU A 369 -17.88 21.78 1.05
C LEU A 369 -17.66 23.26 0.71
N GLY A 370 -17.88 23.68 -0.54
CA GLY A 370 -17.69 25.06 -0.98
C GLY A 370 -16.24 25.44 -1.31
N GLY A 371 -15.32 24.47 -1.37
CA GLY A 371 -13.90 24.69 -1.66
C GLY A 371 -13.12 25.36 -0.53
N GLY A 372 -11.88 25.79 -0.83
CA GLY A 372 -10.98 26.44 0.11
C GLY A 372 -10.09 25.47 0.90
N ARG A 373 -9.17 26.02 1.72
CA ARG A 373 -8.08 25.26 2.37
C ARG A 373 -8.58 24.12 3.27
N VAL A 374 -9.71 24.33 3.96
CA VAL A 374 -10.32 23.31 4.81
C VAL A 374 -10.92 22.19 3.97
N ALA A 375 -11.64 22.52 2.89
CA ALA A 375 -12.20 21.53 1.99
C ALA A 375 -11.10 20.71 1.29
N SER A 376 -10.02 21.34 0.81
CA SER A 376 -8.89 20.64 0.19
C SER A 376 -8.13 19.74 1.16
N PHE A 377 -8.16 20.02 2.46
CA PHE A 377 -7.54 19.20 3.50
C PHE A 377 -8.42 18.01 3.91
N VAL A 378 -9.74 18.22 4.01
CA VAL A 378 -10.69 17.22 4.54
C VAL A 378 -11.21 16.29 3.43
N ALA A 379 -11.38 16.81 2.21
CA ALA A 379 -11.97 16.04 1.11
C ALA A 379 -11.20 14.77 0.72
N PRO A 380 -9.84 14.75 0.70
CA PRO A 380 -9.09 13.53 0.43
C PRO A 380 -9.38 12.42 1.44
N THR A 381 -9.42 12.78 2.72
CA THR A 381 -9.70 11.85 3.82
C THR A 381 -11.12 11.29 3.70
N ILE A 382 -12.12 12.14 3.49
CA ILE A 382 -13.50 11.70 3.30
C ILE A 382 -13.62 10.81 2.06
N GLY A 383 -13.01 11.22 0.95
CA GLY A 383 -13.07 10.48 -0.32
C GLY A 383 -12.50 9.07 -0.20
N ALA A 384 -11.36 8.93 0.47
CA ALA A 384 -10.77 7.62 0.76
C ALA A 384 -11.62 6.79 1.72
N GLN A 385 -12.15 7.39 2.80
CA GLN A 385 -12.96 6.68 3.80
C GLN A 385 -14.25 6.13 3.19
N VAL A 386 -14.95 6.91 2.36
CA VAL A 386 -16.20 6.48 1.71
C VAL A 386 -16.00 5.24 0.83
N THR A 387 -14.86 5.12 0.15
CA THR A 387 -14.59 3.97 -0.73
C THR A 387 -13.96 2.78 0.01
N VAL A 388 -13.23 3.02 1.09
CA VAL A 388 -12.58 1.97 1.90
C VAL A 388 -13.58 1.33 2.87
N LEU A 389 -14.50 2.10 3.43
CA LEU A 389 -15.43 1.66 4.47
C LEU A 389 -16.24 0.40 4.09
N PRO A 390 -16.82 0.25 2.88
CA PRO A 390 -17.57 -0.96 2.54
C PRO A 390 -16.68 -2.22 2.53
N VAL A 391 -15.45 -2.09 2.03
CA VAL A 391 -14.48 -3.19 1.98
C VAL A 391 -14.02 -3.55 3.39
N SER A 392 -13.71 -2.53 4.21
CA SER A 392 -13.31 -2.74 5.60
C SER A 392 -14.43 -3.38 6.42
N ALA A 393 -15.66 -2.88 6.30
CA ALA A 393 -16.82 -3.41 6.99
C ALA A 393 -17.13 -4.87 6.61
N ALA A 394 -17.00 -5.21 5.33
CA ALA A 394 -17.24 -6.56 4.84
C ALA A 394 -16.19 -7.58 5.33
N VAL A 395 -14.94 -7.15 5.54
CA VAL A 395 -13.82 -8.07 5.89
C VAL A 395 -13.50 -8.08 7.38
N PHE A 396 -13.46 -6.92 8.02
CA PHE A 396 -13.04 -6.75 9.42
C PHE A 396 -14.17 -6.37 10.36
N GLY A 397 -15.36 -6.07 9.84
CA GLY A 397 -16.44 -5.46 10.62
C GLY A 397 -16.31 -3.94 10.69
N TRP A 398 -17.21 -3.32 11.47
CA TRP A 398 -17.27 -1.86 11.60
C TRP A 398 -16.04 -1.33 12.35
N PRO A 399 -15.40 -0.24 11.85
CA PRO A 399 -14.25 0.34 12.52
C PRO A 399 -14.67 1.05 13.80
N ASP A 400 -13.80 1.01 14.83
CA ASP A 400 -14.04 1.71 16.09
C ASP A 400 -14.20 3.23 15.84
N ALA A 401 -15.31 3.81 16.30
CA ALA A 401 -15.61 5.24 16.14
C ALA A 401 -14.54 6.12 16.79
N ILE A 402 -13.93 5.64 17.88
CA ILE A 402 -12.84 6.35 18.56
C ILE A 402 -11.64 6.52 17.63
N GLY A 403 -11.45 5.58 16.70
CA GLY A 403 -10.44 5.60 15.64
C GLY A 403 -10.49 6.86 14.78
N ILE A 404 -11.68 7.43 14.55
CA ILE A 404 -11.83 8.67 13.78
C ILE A 404 -11.18 9.84 14.53
N VAL A 405 -11.47 9.97 15.82
CA VAL A 405 -10.97 11.06 16.68
C VAL A 405 -9.48 10.91 16.92
N THR A 406 -9.04 9.71 17.31
CA THR A 406 -7.63 9.42 17.57
C THR A 406 -6.79 9.60 16.31
N ASN A 407 -7.25 9.16 15.13
CA ASN A 407 -6.52 9.31 13.88
C ASN A 407 -6.45 10.77 13.41
N LEU A 408 -7.49 11.57 13.66
CA LEU A 408 -7.47 13.01 13.36
C LEU A 408 -6.36 13.76 14.12
N ILE A 409 -6.04 13.31 15.34
CA ILE A 409 -5.00 13.89 16.18
C ILE A 409 -3.64 13.23 15.93
N ALA A 410 -3.58 11.89 15.98
CA ALA A 410 -2.34 11.12 15.85
C ALA A 410 -1.78 11.14 14.43
N GLY A 411 -2.63 11.14 13.40
CA GLY A 411 -2.20 11.08 12.00
C GLY A 411 -1.26 12.23 11.60
N PRO A 412 -1.61 13.51 11.85
CA PRO A 412 -0.71 14.64 11.59
C PRO A 412 0.59 14.59 12.40
N ILE A 413 0.52 14.17 13.67
CA ILE A 413 1.70 14.06 14.55
C ILE A 413 2.64 12.96 14.06
N ALA A 414 2.11 11.76 13.80
CA ALA A 414 2.84 10.66 13.21
C ALA A 414 3.44 11.06 11.86
N GLY A 415 2.67 11.76 11.02
CA GLY A 415 3.15 12.29 9.76
C GLY A 415 4.31 13.27 9.89
N ALA A 416 4.26 14.17 10.88
CA ALA A 416 5.38 15.04 11.20
C ALA A 416 6.59 14.21 11.66
N VAL A 417 6.40 13.26 12.58
CA VAL A 417 7.44 12.33 13.06
C VAL A 417 8.09 11.59 11.89
N MET A 418 7.35 11.11 10.90
CA MET A 418 7.93 10.47 9.71
C MET A 418 8.77 11.45 8.89
N LEU A 419 8.24 12.66 8.67
CA LEU A 419 8.85 13.66 7.81
C LEU A 419 10.17 14.18 8.38
N ILE A 420 10.24 14.46 9.68
CA ILE A 420 11.46 14.96 10.33
C ILE A 420 12.29 13.86 10.97
N GLY A 421 11.70 12.74 11.37
CA GLY A 421 12.35 11.69 12.14
C GLY A 421 13.42 10.96 11.34
N LEU A 422 13.13 10.56 10.11
CA LEU A 422 14.12 9.88 9.27
C LEU A 422 15.40 10.72 9.06
N PRO A 423 15.36 12.00 8.66
CA PRO A 423 16.57 12.81 8.53
C PRO A 423 17.23 13.11 9.87
N ILE A 424 16.46 13.38 10.94
CA ILE A 424 17.02 13.67 12.27
C ILE A 424 17.78 12.47 12.80
N VAL A 425 17.19 11.28 12.77
CA VAL A 425 17.81 10.04 13.27
C VAL A 425 19.06 9.70 12.44
N LEU A 426 19.02 9.91 11.13
CA LEU A 426 20.19 9.70 10.27
C LEU A 426 21.34 10.66 10.62
N VAL A 427 21.04 11.94 10.89
CA VAL A 427 22.05 12.91 11.31
C VAL A 427 22.54 12.62 12.73
N ALA A 428 21.64 12.24 13.64
CA ALA A 428 21.97 11.87 15.02
C ALA A 428 22.97 10.71 15.08
N ALA A 429 22.86 9.74 14.17
CA ALA A 429 23.80 8.63 14.06
C ALA A 429 25.22 9.01 13.60
N LEU A 430 25.41 10.22 13.05
CA LEU A 430 26.67 10.71 12.50
C LEU A 430 27.39 11.72 13.41
N VAL A 431 26.76 12.14 14.50
CA VAL A 431 27.27 13.14 15.45
C VAL A 431 27.50 12.49 16.82
N PRO A 432 28.29 13.10 17.71
CA PRO A 432 28.44 12.62 19.09
C PRO A 432 27.11 12.49 19.82
N ASP A 433 26.98 11.48 20.69
CA ASP A 433 25.74 11.13 21.40
C ASP A 433 25.10 12.32 22.13
N THR A 434 25.90 13.22 22.68
CA THR A 434 25.42 14.44 23.35
C THR A 434 24.61 15.33 22.40
N ILE A 435 25.08 15.50 21.16
CA ILE A 435 24.37 16.29 20.14
C ILE A 435 23.21 15.48 19.57
N GLY A 436 23.42 14.18 19.33
CA GLY A 436 22.37 13.27 18.84
C GLY A 436 21.14 13.26 19.75
N SER A 437 21.34 13.17 21.07
CA SER A 437 20.24 13.18 22.04
C SER A 437 19.40 14.46 22.02
N ILE A 438 20.03 15.62 21.78
CA ILE A 438 19.34 16.90 21.63
C ILE A 438 18.57 16.95 20.31
N LEU A 439 19.17 16.49 19.21
CA LEU A 439 18.54 16.47 17.89
C LEU A 439 17.26 15.63 17.86
N VAL A 440 17.23 14.52 18.61
CA VAL A 440 16.09 13.59 18.62
C VAL A 440 14.91 14.08 19.48
N LEU A 441 15.09 15.10 20.35
CA LEU A 441 14.03 15.60 21.24
C LEU A 441 12.70 15.96 20.55
N PRO A 442 12.65 16.63 19.38
CA PRO A 442 11.39 16.93 18.71
C PRO A 442 10.68 15.66 18.22
N VAL A 443 11.45 14.67 17.75
CA VAL A 443 10.95 13.37 17.29
C VAL A 443 10.38 12.61 18.47
N ASP A 444 11.12 12.58 19.58
CA ASP A 444 10.71 11.97 20.84
C ASP A 444 9.40 12.54 21.39
N LEU A 445 9.25 13.87 21.35
CA LEU A 445 8.01 14.53 21.76
C LEU A 445 6.83 14.07 20.88
N GLY A 446 7.04 13.97 19.57
CA GLY A 446 6.03 13.46 18.65
C GLY A 446 5.66 12.00 18.90
N VAL A 447 6.65 11.12 19.10
CA VAL A 447 6.43 9.71 19.42
C VAL A 447 5.65 9.56 20.73
N ARG A 448 6.03 10.31 21.78
CA ARG A 448 5.29 10.36 23.05
C ARG A 448 3.86 10.83 22.85
N ALA A 449 3.63 11.87 22.05
CA ALA A 449 2.29 12.37 21.79
C ALA A 449 1.42 11.33 21.09
N VAL A 450 1.94 10.60 20.09
CA VAL A 450 1.22 9.51 19.42
C VAL A 450 0.89 8.39 20.40
N ALA A 451 1.85 7.91 21.20
CA ALA A 451 1.62 6.89 22.21
C ALA A 451 0.58 7.33 23.27
N ALA A 452 0.61 8.61 23.65
CA ALA A 452 -0.31 9.17 24.62
C ALA A 452 -1.73 9.36 24.05
N VAL A 453 -1.89 9.53 22.74
CA VAL A 453 -3.20 9.51 22.06
C VAL A 453 -3.72 8.07 21.98
N ALA A 454 -2.87 7.11 21.65
CA ALA A 454 -3.24 5.69 21.59
C ALA A 454 -3.73 5.17 22.95
N SER A 455 -2.93 5.32 24.00
CA SER A 455 -3.29 4.88 25.36
C SER A 455 -4.57 5.53 25.88
N ARG A 456 -4.79 6.83 25.63
CA ARG A 456 -6.05 7.52 26.02
C ARG A 456 -7.23 7.05 25.19
N GLY A 457 -7.06 6.88 23.89
CA GLY A 457 -8.10 6.36 22.98
C GLY A 457 -8.53 4.94 23.38
N ALA A 458 -7.57 4.08 23.70
CA ALA A 458 -7.81 2.71 24.15
C ALA A 458 -8.62 2.65 25.47
N ARG A 459 -8.40 3.60 26.39
CA ARG A 459 -9.13 3.70 27.66
C ARG A 459 -10.51 4.33 27.53
N ALA A 460 -10.69 5.23 26.56
CA ALA A 460 -11.94 5.98 26.39
C ALA A 460 -13.11 5.10 25.93
N GLY A 461 -12.84 4.04 25.16
CA GLY A 461 -13.80 2.97 24.80
C GLY A 461 -15.21 3.47 24.47
N LEU A 462 -15.45 3.91 23.23
CA LEU A 462 -16.80 4.34 22.84
C LEU A 462 -17.76 3.14 22.72
N PRO A 463 -19.06 3.34 22.99
CA PRO A 463 -20.08 2.32 22.76
C PRO A 463 -20.14 1.87 21.30
N THR A 464 -20.28 0.56 21.06
CA THR A 464 -20.23 -0.07 19.73
C THR A 464 -21.32 0.41 18.75
N TRP A 465 -22.40 1.02 19.22
CA TRP A 465 -23.43 1.60 18.34
C TRP A 465 -22.93 2.88 17.63
N LEU A 466 -21.98 3.62 18.22
CA LEU A 466 -21.37 4.78 17.57
C LEU A 466 -20.50 4.38 16.37
N ASP A 467 -19.92 3.18 16.40
CA ASP A 467 -19.08 2.62 15.32
C ASP A 467 -19.86 2.47 14.01
N VAL A 468 -21.17 2.20 14.11
CA VAL A 468 -22.08 2.09 12.97
C VAL A 468 -22.68 3.45 12.59
N MET A 469 -23.04 4.27 13.58
CA MET A 469 -23.74 5.54 13.35
C MET A 469 -22.83 6.65 12.82
N ALA A 470 -21.58 6.75 13.28
CA ALA A 470 -20.68 7.82 12.86
C ALA A 470 -20.36 7.77 11.34
N PRO A 471 -19.99 6.61 10.75
CA PRO A 471 -19.75 6.54 9.31
C PRO A 471 -21.02 6.75 8.49
N LEU A 472 -22.16 6.19 8.92
CA LEU A 472 -23.45 6.40 8.27
C LEU A 472 -23.85 7.87 8.28
N PHE A 473 -23.66 8.57 9.41
CA PHE A 473 -23.95 10.00 9.52
C PHE A 473 -23.09 10.84 8.57
N VAL A 474 -21.80 10.53 8.43
CA VAL A 474 -20.93 11.20 7.44
C VAL A 474 -21.42 10.94 6.02
N VAL A 475 -21.74 9.70 5.67
CA VAL A 475 -22.27 9.35 4.35
C VAL A 475 -23.60 10.06 4.08
N THR A 476 -24.52 10.07 5.05
CA THR A 476 -25.82 10.74 4.95
C THR A 476 -25.66 12.26 4.81
N LEU A 477 -24.76 12.89 5.56
CA LEU A 477 -24.45 14.32 5.41
C LEU A 477 -23.92 14.65 4.01
N LEU A 478 -23.04 13.80 3.46
CA LEU A 478 -22.51 13.98 2.11
C LEU A 478 -23.59 13.79 1.05
N LEU A 479 -24.49 12.81 1.22
CA LEU A 479 -25.62 12.60 0.32
C LEU A 479 -26.61 13.78 0.35
N ILE A 480 -26.90 14.32 1.55
CA ILE A 480 -27.81 15.45 1.72
C ILE A 480 -27.21 16.75 1.15
N ARG A 481 -25.90 16.98 1.35
CA ARG A 481 -25.20 18.16 0.82
C ARG A 481 -24.74 18.04 -0.62
N SER A 482 -24.78 16.85 -1.21
CA SER A 482 -24.56 16.72 -2.65
C SER A 482 -25.65 17.53 -3.38
N PRO A 483 -25.30 18.49 -4.26
CA PRO A 483 -26.30 19.25 -4.97
C PRO A 483 -27.16 18.28 -5.78
N ARG A 484 -28.45 18.20 -5.45
CA ARG A 484 -29.49 17.36 -6.08
C ARG A 484 -29.61 17.52 -7.61
N ALA A 485 -28.83 18.40 -8.22
CA ALA A 485 -28.87 18.76 -9.62
C ALA A 485 -28.44 17.66 -10.60
N HIS A 486 -27.85 16.53 -10.15
CA HIS A 486 -27.37 15.49 -11.07
C HIS A 486 -28.20 14.21 -11.16
N LEU A 487 -28.98 13.84 -10.14
CA LEU A 487 -29.82 12.63 -10.21
C LEU A 487 -31.04 12.84 -11.14
N THR A 488 -31.52 14.07 -11.28
CA THR A 488 -32.60 14.41 -12.24
C THR A 488 -32.13 14.53 -13.69
N ARG A 489 -30.84 14.84 -13.95
CA ARG A 489 -30.30 14.90 -15.32
C ARG A 489 -30.06 13.52 -15.96
N VAL A 490 -29.77 12.49 -15.16
CA VAL A 490 -29.70 11.11 -15.67
C VAL A 490 -31.09 10.55 -15.95
N ALA A 491 -32.10 10.91 -15.15
CA ALA A 491 -33.48 10.50 -15.40
C ALA A 491 -34.10 11.15 -16.67
N THR A 492 -33.71 12.38 -17.01
CA THR A 492 -34.23 13.08 -18.20
C THR A 492 -33.60 12.63 -19.51
N LEU A 493 -32.42 12.00 -19.49
CA LEU A 493 -31.81 11.40 -20.69
C LEU A 493 -32.37 10.02 -21.05
N SER A 494 -33.23 9.43 -20.20
CA SER A 494 -33.92 8.16 -20.45
C SER A 494 -35.30 8.31 -21.10
N ARG A 495 -35.83 9.54 -21.24
CA ARG A 495 -37.09 9.83 -21.92
C ARG A 495 -36.80 10.54 -23.23
N GLY A 496 -36.73 9.74 -24.29
CA GLY A 496 -36.30 10.16 -25.62
C GLY A 496 -37.11 11.29 -26.24
N THR A 497 -36.41 12.11 -27.02
CA THR A 497 -36.98 12.88 -28.12
C THR A 497 -36.56 12.21 -29.43
N LEU A 498 -37.49 11.46 -30.01
CA LEU A 498 -37.42 10.98 -31.39
C LEU A 498 -37.28 12.17 -32.36
N PRO A 499 -36.35 12.15 -33.32
CA PRO A 499 -36.30 13.18 -34.35
C PRO A 499 -37.51 13.04 -35.29
N ARG A 500 -38.39 14.04 -35.27
CA ARG A 500 -39.43 14.20 -36.31
C ARG A 500 -38.74 14.57 -37.62
N SER A 501 -38.82 13.65 -38.57
CA SER A 501 -38.59 13.87 -39.99
C SER A 501 -39.34 15.11 -40.49
N ARG A 502 -38.64 16.10 -41.03
CA ARG A 502 -39.23 17.07 -41.96
C ARG A 502 -38.99 16.56 -43.37
N ILE A 503 -40.10 16.13 -43.99
CA ILE A 503 -40.29 16.06 -45.43
C ILE A 503 -40.74 17.46 -45.88
N ARG A 504 -40.17 17.90 -47.00
CA ARG A 504 -40.30 19.17 -47.73
C ARG A 504 -39.46 20.34 -47.21
#